data_AF-A0AAI8SZR9-F1
#
_entry.id   AF-A0AAI8SZR9-F1
#
_cell.length_a   1.000
_cell.length_b   1.000
_cell.length_c   1.000
_cell.angle_alpha   90.00
_cell.angle_beta   90.00
_cell.angle_gamma   90.00
#
_symmetry.space_group_name_H-M   'P 1'
#
loop_
_entity.id
_entity.type
_entity.pdbx_description
1 polymer ?
#
loop_
_entity_poly.entity_id
_entity_poly.type
_entity_poly.pdbx_seq_one_letter_code
_entity_poly.pdbx_strand_id
1 'polypeptide(L)'
;MGDGVLVEDNIWAASLEVYIRNWKWVVGYIFLAGGLALLNRFIHINSGASIFVGVMVSSFLAIPAHIAVLTQLDPDQVSDWLKERPKAFFTFVKRCLLLGFLGAIGPLAFGIVMVIGGIRPSVAMLAALLVWVLSGIAAFAKWGTMLPAVIADDDQTLAVAGQRGSKVFGYAFPRLLISFGLLTVLFVAILMLLASLLGIDPKDSSPASFILPVIGAMIGAYQIVMTSVVLSRSYLRAQPAARRMADKSLLSFRT
;
A
#
# COMPACT_ATOMS: atom_id res chain seq x y z
N MET A 1 -33.03 -0.16 -2.42
CA MET A 1 -32.22 1.07 -2.28
C MET A 1 -31.84 1.19 -0.82
N GLY A 2 -30.65 0.72 -0.41
CA GLY A 2 -30.26 0.72 1.01
C GLY A 2 -28.87 0.15 1.28
N ASP A 3 -28.43 -0.85 0.51
CA ASP A 3 -27.18 -1.57 0.84
C ASP A 3 -25.91 -0.95 0.23
N GLY A 4 -26.04 -0.18 -0.87
CA GLY A 4 -24.89 0.42 -1.55
C GLY A 4 -24.23 1.59 -0.81
N VAL A 5 -24.97 2.29 0.05
CA VAL A 5 -24.45 3.46 0.79
C VAL A 5 -23.61 3.02 2.01
N LEU A 6 -23.96 1.89 2.64
CA LEU A 6 -23.24 1.38 3.81
C LEU A 6 -21.86 0.80 3.47
N VAL A 7 -21.67 0.26 2.26
CA VAL A 7 -20.38 -0.27 1.76
C VAL A 7 -19.42 0.85 1.31
N GLU A 8 -19.94 2.03 0.96
CA GLU A 8 -19.10 3.19 0.65
C GLU A 8 -18.42 3.78 1.91
N ASP A 9 -19.07 3.65 3.08
CA ASP A 9 -18.56 4.21 4.33
C ASP A 9 -17.67 3.25 5.13
N ASN A 10 -17.92 1.93 5.07
CA ASN A 10 -17.06 0.95 5.74
C ASN A 10 -15.88 0.51 4.86
N ILE A 11 -14.73 1.17 5.04
CA ILE A 11 -13.50 0.87 4.31
C ILE A 11 -12.99 -0.56 4.54
N TRP A 12 -13.29 -1.17 5.69
CA TRP A 12 -12.89 -2.53 6.01
C TRP A 12 -13.67 -3.55 5.17
N ALA A 13 -15.00 -3.43 5.14
CA ALA A 13 -15.85 -4.30 4.34
C ALA A 13 -15.53 -4.19 2.84
N ALA A 14 -15.37 -2.96 2.34
CA ALA A 14 -15.00 -2.72 0.95
C ALA A 14 -13.63 -3.31 0.58
N SER A 15 -12.66 -3.21 1.49
CA SER A 15 -11.33 -3.79 1.27
C SER A 15 -11.35 -5.31 1.31
N LEU A 16 -12.18 -5.90 2.19
CA LEU A 16 -12.38 -7.33 2.26
C LEU A 16 -13.02 -7.88 0.97
N GLU A 17 -14.00 -7.17 0.41
CA GLU A 17 -14.61 -7.54 -0.86
C GLU A 17 -13.58 -7.56 -1.99
N VAL A 18 -12.76 -6.52 -2.11
CA VAL A 18 -11.68 -6.46 -3.10
C VAL A 18 -10.63 -7.56 -2.86
N TYR A 19 -10.32 -7.84 -1.60
CA TYR A 19 -9.39 -8.90 -1.20
C TYR A 19 -9.89 -10.29 -1.64
N ILE A 20 -11.16 -10.60 -1.37
CA ILE A 20 -11.79 -11.88 -1.75
C ILE A 20 -11.92 -11.98 -3.27
N ARG A 21 -12.37 -10.91 -3.94
CA ARG A 21 -12.50 -10.88 -5.40
C ARG A 21 -11.16 -11.12 -6.10
N ASN A 22 -10.05 -10.65 -5.51
CA ASN A 22 -8.70 -10.82 -6.05
C ASN A 22 -7.89 -11.94 -5.36
N TRP A 23 -8.55 -12.97 -4.82
CA TRP A 23 -7.89 -14.00 -4.01
C TRP A 23 -6.67 -14.65 -4.69
N LYS A 24 -6.71 -14.87 -6.02
CA LYS A 24 -5.58 -15.44 -6.77
C LYS A 24 -4.32 -14.58 -6.64
N TRP A 25 -4.47 -13.26 -6.77
CA TRP A 25 -3.39 -12.28 -6.66
C TRP A 25 -2.91 -12.13 -5.22
N VAL A 26 -3.83 -12.19 -4.26
CA VAL A 26 -3.51 -12.21 -2.82
C VAL A 26 -2.66 -13.42 -2.46
N VAL A 27 -3.09 -14.61 -2.86
CA VAL A 27 -2.35 -15.86 -2.63
C VAL A 27 -0.98 -15.80 -3.30
N GLY A 28 -0.91 -15.34 -4.55
CA GLY A 28 0.35 -15.12 -5.26
C GLY A 28 1.30 -14.19 -4.50
N TYR A 29 0.79 -13.06 -3.98
CA TYR A 29 1.58 -12.15 -3.15
C TYR A 29 2.07 -12.81 -1.87
N ILE A 30 1.22 -13.56 -1.15
CA ILE A 30 1.60 -14.23 0.10
C ILE A 30 2.74 -15.22 -0.14
N PHE A 31 2.66 -16.01 -1.21
CA PHE A 31 3.74 -16.93 -1.58
C PHE A 31 5.03 -16.20 -1.97
N LEU A 32 4.93 -15.13 -2.79
CA LEU A 32 6.10 -14.35 -3.20
C LEU A 32 6.76 -13.63 -2.04
N ALA A 33 6.00 -12.88 -1.24
CA ALA A 33 6.50 -12.11 -0.11
C ALA A 33 7.02 -13.03 1.01
N GLY A 34 6.27 -14.08 1.35
CA GLY A 34 6.70 -15.09 2.33
C GLY A 34 7.94 -15.84 1.86
N GLY A 35 7.97 -16.29 0.60
CA GLY A 35 9.11 -16.97 0.00
C GLY A 35 10.37 -16.10 -0.05
N LEU A 36 10.23 -14.81 -0.37
CA LEU A 36 11.35 -13.85 -0.35
C LEU A 36 11.86 -13.59 1.06
N ALA A 37 10.97 -13.47 2.04
CA ALA A 37 11.36 -13.32 3.44
C ALA A 37 12.14 -14.55 3.95
N LEU A 38 11.75 -15.75 3.52
CA LEU A 38 12.49 -16.99 3.80
C LEU A 38 13.83 -17.01 3.06
N LEU A 39 13.87 -16.68 1.76
CA LEU A 39 15.09 -16.65 0.97
C LEU A 39 16.12 -15.68 1.54
N ASN A 40 15.69 -14.52 2.02
CA ASN A 40 16.55 -13.51 2.63
C ASN A 40 17.22 -13.99 3.93
N ARG A 41 16.73 -15.08 4.55
CA ARG A 41 17.43 -15.74 5.67
C ARG A 41 18.68 -16.48 5.23
N PHE A 42 18.71 -16.96 3.98
CA PHE A 42 19.81 -17.75 3.42
C PHE A 42 20.76 -16.91 2.57
N ILE A 43 20.21 -15.92 1.88
CA ILE A 43 20.95 -15.03 0.99
C ILE A 43 20.79 -13.63 1.58
N HIS A 44 21.84 -13.09 2.19
CA HIS A 44 21.80 -11.74 2.73
C HIS A 44 21.68 -10.70 1.61
N ILE A 45 20.46 -10.27 1.31
CA ILE A 45 20.17 -9.25 0.31
C ILE A 45 20.45 -7.87 0.95
N ASN A 46 21.16 -7.00 0.22
CA ASN A 46 21.37 -5.62 0.65
C ASN A 46 20.02 -4.89 0.82
N SER A 47 19.93 -4.01 1.82
CA SER A 47 18.73 -3.23 2.17
C SER A 47 18.10 -2.50 0.98
N GLY A 48 18.91 -1.92 0.09
CA GLY A 48 18.41 -1.23 -1.12
C GLY A 48 17.67 -2.18 -2.08
N ALA A 49 18.23 -3.37 -2.32
CA ALA A 49 17.61 -4.39 -3.16
C ALA A 49 16.35 -4.96 -2.50
N SER A 50 16.36 -5.14 -1.16
CA SER A 50 15.17 -5.57 -0.41
C SER A 50 14.01 -4.58 -0.54
N ILE A 51 14.26 -3.27 -0.52
CA ILE A 51 13.22 -2.25 -0.70
C ILE A 51 12.66 -2.32 -2.11
N PHE A 52 13.52 -2.38 -3.13
CA PHE A 52 13.08 -2.47 -4.52
C PHE A 52 12.23 -3.71 -4.78
N VAL A 53 12.71 -4.88 -4.35
CA VAL A 53 11.98 -6.15 -4.49
C VAL A 53 10.66 -6.10 -3.72
N GLY A 54 10.64 -5.53 -2.51
CA GLY A 54 9.42 -5.34 -1.74
C GLY A 54 8.37 -4.49 -2.46
N VAL A 55 8.78 -3.39 -3.10
CA VAL A 55 7.87 -2.54 -3.89
C VAL A 55 7.37 -3.26 -5.14
N MET A 56 8.24 -4.01 -5.82
CA MET A 56 7.85 -4.82 -6.98
C MET A 56 6.79 -5.86 -6.61
N VAL A 57 7.03 -6.63 -5.55
CA VAL A 57 6.11 -7.67 -5.06
C VAL A 57 4.80 -7.05 -4.59
N SER A 58 4.84 -5.92 -3.88
CA SER A 58 3.63 -5.21 -3.45
C SER A 58 2.82 -4.67 -4.64
N SER A 59 3.49 -4.23 -5.70
CA SER A 59 2.83 -3.71 -6.91
C SER A 59 2.05 -4.80 -7.67
N PHE A 60 2.50 -6.06 -7.61
CA PHE A 60 1.78 -7.20 -8.18
C PHE A 60 0.38 -7.39 -7.57
N LEU A 61 0.17 -7.00 -6.31
CA LEU A 61 -1.15 -7.04 -5.67
C LEU A 61 -1.87 -5.69 -5.74
N ALA A 62 -1.13 -4.58 -5.58
CA ALA A 62 -1.70 -3.25 -5.59
C ALA A 62 -2.39 -2.91 -6.92
N ILE A 63 -1.80 -3.30 -8.05
CA ILE A 63 -2.37 -3.01 -9.38
C ILE A 63 -3.72 -3.71 -9.58
N PRO A 64 -3.86 -5.04 -9.40
CA PRO A 64 -5.16 -5.71 -9.43
C PRO A 64 -6.18 -5.08 -8.46
N ALA A 65 -5.74 -4.70 -7.25
CA ALA A 65 -6.62 -4.05 -6.28
C ALA A 65 -7.12 -2.67 -6.77
N HIS A 66 -6.27 -1.87 -7.40
CA HIS A 66 -6.67 -0.62 -8.05
C HIS A 66 -7.62 -0.87 -9.23
N ILE A 67 -7.32 -1.84 -10.09
CA ILE A 67 -8.16 -2.21 -11.23
C ILE A 67 -9.56 -2.64 -10.77
N ALA A 68 -9.65 -3.46 -9.72
CA ALA A 68 -10.92 -3.93 -9.19
C ALA A 68 -11.82 -2.81 -8.64
N VAL A 69 -11.25 -1.69 -8.22
CA VAL A 69 -11.99 -0.53 -7.71
C VAL A 69 -12.32 0.48 -8.82
N LEU A 70 -11.40 0.68 -9.77
CA LEU A 70 -11.51 1.72 -10.80
C LEU A 70 -12.18 1.23 -12.08
N THR A 71 -12.15 -0.07 -12.34
CA THR A 71 -12.62 -0.67 -13.58
C THR A 71 -13.63 -1.78 -13.29
N GLN A 72 -14.42 -2.12 -14.30
CA GLN A 72 -15.31 -3.29 -14.25
C GLN A 72 -14.63 -4.57 -14.76
N LEU A 73 -13.31 -4.57 -14.92
CA LEU A 73 -12.58 -5.74 -15.39
C LEU A 73 -12.69 -6.88 -14.38
N ASP A 74 -12.81 -8.09 -14.91
CA ASP A 74 -12.77 -9.30 -14.09
C ASP A 74 -11.33 -9.61 -13.64
N PRO A 75 -11.14 -10.21 -12.45
CA PRO A 75 -9.81 -10.53 -11.91
C PRO A 75 -8.94 -11.36 -12.86
N ASP A 76 -9.57 -12.17 -13.71
CA ASP A 76 -8.89 -13.04 -14.68
C ASP A 76 -8.36 -12.25 -15.90
N GLN A 77 -8.97 -11.09 -16.21
CA GLN A 77 -8.54 -10.20 -17.31
C GLN A 77 -7.36 -9.30 -16.91
N VAL A 78 -7.02 -9.23 -15.62
CA VAL A 78 -5.92 -8.39 -15.11
C VAL A 78 -4.56 -8.80 -15.71
N SER A 79 -4.35 -10.10 -15.95
CA SER A 79 -3.11 -10.58 -16.56
C SER A 79 -2.94 -10.05 -17.98
N ASP A 80 -4.01 -10.10 -18.78
CA ASP A 80 -3.96 -9.63 -20.17
C ASP A 80 -3.85 -8.11 -20.22
N TRP A 81 -4.55 -7.39 -19.34
CA TRP A 81 -4.37 -5.95 -19.18
C TRP A 81 -2.91 -5.56 -18.90
N LEU A 82 -2.21 -6.33 -18.05
CA LEU A 82 -0.80 -6.11 -17.72
C LEU A 82 0.12 -6.43 -18.91
N LYS A 83 -0.16 -7.48 -19.68
CA LYS A 83 0.60 -7.84 -20.89
C LYS A 83 0.49 -6.76 -21.97
N GLU A 84 -0.69 -6.16 -22.12
CA GLU A 84 -0.93 -5.07 -23.06
C GLU A 84 -0.30 -3.74 -22.58
N ARG A 85 -0.16 -3.55 -21.27
CA ARG A 85 0.33 -2.30 -20.66
C ARG A 85 1.55 -2.52 -19.75
N PRO A 86 2.67 -3.08 -20.25
CA PRO A 86 3.84 -3.36 -19.40
C PRO A 86 4.46 -2.08 -18.84
N LYS A 87 4.35 -0.95 -19.58
CA LYS A 87 4.82 0.36 -19.12
C LYS A 87 4.04 0.89 -17.91
N ALA A 88 2.76 0.53 -17.77
CA ALA A 88 1.94 0.95 -16.64
C ALA A 88 2.46 0.34 -15.33
N PHE A 89 2.87 -0.94 -15.35
CA PHE A 89 3.48 -1.60 -14.21
C PHE A 89 4.75 -0.88 -13.72
N PHE A 90 5.72 -0.63 -14.61
CA PHE A 90 6.96 0.05 -14.22
C PHE A 90 6.74 1.50 -13.79
N THR A 91 5.77 2.18 -14.40
CA THR A 91 5.39 3.54 -14.00
C THR A 91 4.77 3.54 -12.60
N PHE A 92 3.94 2.53 -12.29
CA PHE A 92 3.37 2.33 -10.97
C PHE A 92 4.46 2.11 -9.92
N VAL A 93 5.39 1.18 -10.18
CA VAL A 93 6.55 0.90 -9.31
C VAL A 93 7.38 2.15 -9.05
N LYS A 94 7.72 2.91 -10.10
CA LYS A 94 8.47 4.16 -9.98
C LYS A 94 7.77 5.17 -9.08
N ARG A 95 6.44 5.26 -9.15
CA ARG A 95 5.64 6.16 -8.30
C ARG A 95 5.57 5.69 -6.86
N CYS A 96 5.46 4.39 -6.62
CA CYS A 96 5.56 3.83 -5.28
C CYS A 96 6.94 4.12 -4.66
N LEU A 97 8.02 3.98 -5.42
CA LEU A 97 9.37 4.33 -4.96
C LEU A 97 9.49 5.83 -4.66
N LEU A 98 8.95 6.69 -5.53
CA LEU A 98 8.92 8.14 -5.29
C LEU A 98 8.16 8.50 -4.01
N LEU A 99 6.98 7.90 -3.80
CA LEU A 99 6.18 8.09 -2.59
C LEU A 99 6.92 7.60 -1.33
N GLY A 100 7.57 6.44 -1.42
CA GLY A 100 8.41 5.91 -0.35
C GLY A 100 9.57 6.84 -0.03
N PHE A 101 10.23 7.40 -1.04
CA PHE A 101 11.30 8.38 -0.88
C PHE A 101 10.78 9.67 -0.21
N LEU A 102 9.65 10.22 -0.67
CA LEU A 102 9.02 11.40 -0.05
C LEU A 102 8.65 11.14 1.42
N GLY A 103 8.14 9.95 1.73
CA GLY A 103 7.86 9.52 3.11
C GLY A 103 9.13 9.29 3.96
N ALA A 104 10.29 9.06 3.36
CA ALA A 104 11.55 8.86 4.08
C ALA A 104 12.25 10.17 4.46
N ILE A 105 11.91 11.31 3.84
CA ILE A 105 12.56 12.60 4.12
C ILE A 105 12.37 13.02 5.59
N GLY A 106 11.13 12.95 6.07
CA GLY A 106 10.77 13.31 7.46
C GLY A 106 11.55 12.53 8.53
N PRO A 107 11.51 11.19 8.54
CA PRO A 107 12.19 10.39 9.56
C PRO A 107 13.72 10.51 9.49
N LEU A 108 14.27 10.68 8.28
CA LEU A 108 15.71 10.82 8.09
C LEU A 108 16.20 12.16 8.65
N ALA A 109 15.51 13.26 8.34
CA ALA A 109 15.81 14.57 8.94
C ALA A 109 15.65 14.55 10.46
N PHE A 110 14.57 13.97 10.97
CA PHE A 110 14.29 13.90 12.41
C PHE A 110 15.32 13.05 13.16
N GLY A 111 15.68 11.88 12.63
CA GLY A 111 16.70 11.01 13.21
C GLY A 111 18.08 11.66 13.28
N ILE A 112 18.50 12.35 12.21
CA ILE A 112 19.78 13.08 12.18
C ILE A 112 19.81 14.17 13.26
N VAL A 113 18.76 14.98 13.36
CA VAL A 113 18.69 16.07 14.36
C VAL A 113 18.75 15.52 15.78
N MET A 114 18.02 14.43 16.08
CA MET A 114 18.04 13.81 17.41
C MET A 114 19.41 13.27 17.79
N VAL A 115 20.10 12.60 16.86
CA VAL A 115 21.44 12.04 17.11
C VAL A 115 22.47 13.15 17.31
N ILE A 116 22.44 14.20 16.49
CA ILE A 116 23.30 15.39 16.66
C ILE A 116 23.01 16.08 18.01
N GLY A 117 21.74 16.10 18.43
CA GLY A 117 21.29 16.63 19.73
C GLY A 117 21.65 15.76 20.94
N GLY A 118 22.41 14.66 20.77
CA GLY A 118 22.88 13.81 21.87
C GLY A 118 21.87 12.78 22.38
N ILE A 119 20.75 12.56 21.67
CA ILE A 119 19.80 11.51 22.02
C ILE A 119 20.37 10.14 21.68
N ARG A 120 20.15 9.16 22.57
CA ARG A 120 20.58 7.77 22.35
C ARG A 120 20.06 7.25 21.00
N PRO A 121 20.92 6.62 20.17
CA PRO A 121 20.53 6.15 18.84
C PRO A 121 19.30 5.23 18.82
N SER A 122 19.11 4.40 19.85
CA SER A 122 17.93 3.54 19.97
C SER A 122 16.62 4.32 20.13
N VAL A 123 16.63 5.41 20.90
CA VAL A 123 15.47 6.31 21.10
C VAL A 123 15.22 7.13 19.83
N ALA A 124 16.28 7.65 19.22
CA ALA A 124 16.20 8.37 17.96
C ALA A 124 15.63 7.48 16.83
N MET A 125 16.02 6.21 16.79
CA MET A 125 15.51 5.23 15.81
C MET A 125 14.01 4.95 16.03
N LEU A 126 13.58 4.75 17.28
CA LEU A 126 12.15 4.56 17.58
C LEU A 126 11.32 5.77 17.18
N ALA A 127 11.79 6.97 17.49
CA ALA A 127 11.10 8.20 17.13
C ALA A 127 11.09 8.42 15.60
N ALA A 128 12.19 8.11 14.91
CA ALA A 128 12.25 8.12 13.46
C ALA A 128 11.27 7.11 12.82
N LEU A 129 11.06 5.93 13.41
CA LEU A 129 10.05 4.97 12.94
C LEU A 129 8.62 5.53 13.04
N LEU A 130 8.28 6.20 14.14
CA LEU A 130 6.97 6.84 14.30
C LEU A 130 6.78 7.97 13.28
N VAL A 131 7.79 8.81 13.09
CA VAL A 131 7.78 9.87 12.07
C VAL A 131 7.66 9.27 10.67
N TRP A 132 8.31 8.14 10.39
CA TRP A 132 8.24 7.46 9.11
C TRP A 132 6.81 6.99 8.79
N VAL A 133 6.11 6.40 9.76
CA VAL A 133 4.71 5.99 9.57
C VAL A 133 3.83 7.20 9.24
N LEU A 134 3.94 8.28 10.01
CA LEU A 134 3.11 9.49 9.82
C LEU A 134 3.43 10.23 8.51
N SER A 135 4.71 10.40 8.20
CA SER A 135 5.16 11.09 6.97
C SER A 135 4.90 10.26 5.72
N GLY A 136 5.05 8.93 5.79
CA GLY A 136 4.64 8.00 4.74
C GLY A 136 3.14 8.10 4.47
N ILE A 137 2.31 8.03 5.51
CA ILE A 137 0.85 8.19 5.37
C ILE A 137 0.49 9.57 4.79
N ALA A 138 1.15 10.64 5.25
CA ALA A 138 0.93 11.98 4.71
C ALA A 138 1.32 12.09 3.23
N ALA A 139 2.45 11.48 2.83
CA ALA A 139 2.90 11.44 1.45
C ALA A 139 1.90 10.67 0.55
N PHE A 140 1.43 9.52 1.02
CA PHE A 140 0.40 8.74 0.32
C PHE A 140 -0.96 9.46 0.28
N ALA A 141 -1.38 10.13 1.34
CA ALA A 141 -2.62 10.90 1.34
C ALA A 141 -2.55 12.10 0.37
N LYS A 142 -1.40 12.77 0.29
CA LYS A 142 -1.22 13.96 -0.53
C LYS A 142 -0.93 13.67 -2.00
N TRP A 143 -0.15 12.64 -2.31
CA TRP A 143 0.26 12.35 -3.68
C TRP A 143 -0.11 10.95 -4.17
N GLY A 144 -0.61 10.07 -3.30
CA GLY A 144 -0.92 8.68 -3.63
C GLY A 144 -2.02 8.50 -4.68
N THR A 145 -2.83 9.53 -4.96
CA THR A 145 -3.77 9.52 -6.11
C THR A 145 -3.07 9.42 -7.46
N MET A 146 -1.74 9.58 -7.52
CA MET A 146 -0.95 9.27 -8.70
C MET A 146 -0.96 7.79 -9.06
N LEU A 147 -1.13 6.88 -8.09
CA LEU A 147 -1.13 5.44 -8.32
C LEU A 147 -2.36 4.96 -9.11
N PRO A 148 -3.61 5.26 -8.66
CA PRO A 148 -4.80 4.94 -9.44
C PRO A 148 -4.85 5.68 -10.79
N ALA A 149 -4.25 6.88 -10.90
CA ALA A 149 -4.15 7.60 -12.17
C ALA A 149 -3.32 6.88 -13.25
N VAL A 150 -2.35 6.02 -12.86
CA VAL A 150 -1.63 5.17 -13.84
C VAL A 150 -2.57 4.13 -14.45
N ILE A 151 -3.50 3.60 -13.65
CA ILE A 151 -4.45 2.58 -14.07
C ILE A 151 -5.55 3.18 -14.94
N ALA A 152 -6.00 4.39 -14.59
CA ALA A 152 -7.01 5.14 -15.34
C ALA A 152 -6.46 5.86 -16.59
N ASP A 153 -5.16 5.73 -16.88
CA ASP A 153 -4.47 6.41 -18.00
C ASP A 153 -4.67 7.94 -18.03
N ASP A 154 -4.76 8.57 -16.85
CA ASP A 154 -5.04 10.00 -16.67
C ASP A 154 -3.77 10.78 -16.27
N ASP A 155 -3.85 12.12 -16.31
CA ASP A 155 -2.72 13.03 -16.09
C ASP A 155 -1.89 12.69 -14.84
N GLN A 156 -0.58 12.65 -15.11
CA GLN A 156 0.39 11.81 -14.42
C GLN A 156 1.38 12.59 -13.53
N THR A 157 1.26 13.92 -13.48
CA THR A 157 2.27 14.77 -12.84
C THR A 157 2.11 14.84 -11.31
N LEU A 158 3.23 15.01 -10.61
CA LEU A 158 3.25 15.14 -9.16
C LEU A 158 2.44 16.37 -8.68
N ALA A 159 2.46 17.46 -9.45
CA ALA A 159 1.71 18.68 -9.15
C ALA A 159 0.20 18.44 -9.20
N VAL A 160 -0.30 17.80 -10.27
CA VAL A 160 -1.72 17.47 -10.42
C VAL A 160 -2.16 16.47 -9.34
N ALA A 161 -1.34 15.45 -9.05
CA ALA A 161 -1.61 14.52 -7.96
C ALA A 161 -1.68 15.23 -6.59
N GLY A 162 -0.78 16.18 -6.33
CA GLY A 162 -0.77 16.98 -5.11
C GLY A 162 -1.98 17.90 -4.96
N GLN A 163 -2.46 18.49 -6.06
CA GLN A 163 -3.70 19.28 -6.08
C GLN A 163 -4.93 18.40 -5.84
N ARG A 164 -5.00 17.23 -6.50
CA ARG A 164 -6.07 16.23 -6.25
C ARG A 164 -6.06 15.78 -4.80
N GLY A 165 -4.89 15.37 -4.29
CA GLY A 165 -4.74 14.89 -2.93
C GLY A 165 -5.07 15.94 -1.87
N SER A 166 -4.70 17.21 -2.08
CA SER A 166 -5.06 18.30 -1.15
C SER A 166 -6.58 18.44 -0.96
N LYS A 167 -7.37 18.24 -2.02
CA LYS A 167 -8.84 18.30 -1.95
C LYS A 167 -9.46 17.15 -1.15
N VAL A 168 -8.81 15.98 -1.16
CA VAL A 168 -9.32 14.76 -0.53
C VAL A 168 -8.48 14.33 0.68
N PHE A 169 -7.57 15.19 1.15
CA PHE A 169 -6.63 14.86 2.22
C PHE A 169 -7.36 14.49 3.51
N GLY A 170 -8.38 15.27 3.88
CA GLY A 170 -9.24 14.99 5.03
C GLY A 170 -10.04 13.68 4.93
N TYR A 171 -10.17 13.12 3.73
CA TYR A 171 -10.75 11.79 3.53
C TYR A 171 -9.68 10.68 3.61
N ALA A 172 -8.56 10.85 2.89
CA ALA A 172 -7.53 9.85 2.70
C ALA A 172 -6.65 9.67 3.95
N PHE A 173 -6.16 10.75 4.54
CA PHE A 173 -5.23 10.73 5.67
C PHE A 173 -5.76 9.98 6.90
N PRO A 174 -6.95 10.31 7.47
CA PRO A 174 -7.44 9.60 8.65
C PRO A 174 -7.74 8.13 8.36
N ARG A 175 -8.18 7.80 7.15
CA ARG A 175 -8.42 6.41 6.74
C ARG A 175 -7.13 5.62 6.65
N LEU A 176 -6.08 6.17 6.03
CA LEU A 176 -4.76 5.54 5.98
C LEU A 176 -4.14 5.42 7.38
N LEU A 177 -4.38 6.38 8.27
CA LEU A 177 -3.91 6.32 9.66
C LEU A 177 -4.59 5.19 10.44
N ILE A 178 -5.92 5.09 10.39
CA ILE A 178 -6.69 4.06 11.09
C ILE A 178 -6.50 2.68 10.46
N SER A 179 -6.22 2.61 9.16
CA SER A 179 -5.96 1.34 8.49
C SER A 179 -4.48 0.94 8.58
N PHE A 180 -3.68 1.50 7.67
CA PHE A 180 -2.27 1.17 7.52
C PHE A 180 -1.48 1.45 8.80
N GLY A 181 -1.68 2.62 9.41
CA GLY A 181 -1.01 3.01 10.65
C GLY A 181 -1.32 2.06 11.81
N LEU A 182 -2.60 1.88 12.14
CA LEU A 182 -3.02 1.02 13.25
C LEU A 182 -2.63 -0.45 13.06
N LEU A 183 -2.84 -1.01 11.85
CA LEU A 183 -2.49 -2.40 11.56
C LEU A 183 -0.98 -2.63 11.66
N THR A 184 -0.16 -1.68 11.20
CA THR A 184 1.30 -1.79 11.29
C THR A 184 1.76 -1.76 12.74
N VAL A 185 1.23 -0.82 13.55
CA VAL A 185 1.57 -0.73 14.97
C VAL A 185 1.12 -2.00 15.71
N LEU A 186 -0.09 -2.48 15.45
CA LEU A 186 -0.61 -3.70 16.08
C LEU A 186 0.23 -4.92 15.70
N PHE A 187 0.61 -5.06 14.44
CA PHE A 187 1.47 -6.14 13.98
C PHE A 187 2.84 -6.13 14.66
N VAL A 188 3.49 -4.96 14.72
CA VAL A 188 4.78 -4.80 15.43
C VAL A 188 4.63 -5.12 16.92
N ALA A 189 3.56 -4.63 17.56
CA ALA A 189 3.30 -4.92 18.97
C ALA A 189 3.10 -6.42 19.23
N ILE A 190 2.36 -7.13 18.38
CA ILE A 190 2.18 -8.58 18.46
C ILE A 190 3.51 -9.30 18.28
N LEU A 191 4.34 -8.90 17.31
CA LEU A 191 5.67 -9.49 17.12
C LEU A 191 6.57 -9.31 18.34
N MET A 192 6.59 -8.11 18.94
CA MET A 192 7.35 -7.83 20.16
C MET A 192 6.83 -8.65 21.34
N LEU A 193 5.50 -8.81 21.46
CA LEU A 193 4.88 -9.64 22.49
C LEU A 193 5.24 -11.13 22.33
N LEU A 194 5.19 -11.65 21.10
CA LEU A 194 5.57 -13.04 20.81
C LEU A 194 7.06 -13.29 21.10
N ALA A 195 7.94 -12.35 20.73
CA ALA A 195 9.36 -12.45 21.01
C ALA A 195 9.66 -12.42 22.52
N SER A 196 8.96 -11.55 23.27
CA SER A 196 9.18 -11.37 24.72
C SER A 196 8.53 -12.46 25.59
N LEU A 197 7.33 -12.93 25.25
CA LEU A 197 6.59 -13.91 26.06
C LEU A 197 6.92 -15.36 25.69
N LEU A 198 7.16 -15.65 24.41
CA LEU A 198 7.35 -17.01 23.92
C LEU A 198 8.81 -17.29 23.50
N GLY A 199 9.70 -16.30 23.61
CA GLY A 199 11.10 -16.44 23.19
C GLY A 199 11.27 -16.76 21.71
N ILE A 200 10.24 -16.51 20.89
CA ILE A 200 10.30 -16.78 19.45
C ILE A 200 11.15 -15.67 18.81
N ASP A 201 12.42 -15.95 18.57
CA ASP A 201 13.23 -15.07 17.73
C ASP A 201 12.82 -15.29 16.26
N PRO A 202 12.40 -14.24 15.53
CA PRO A 202 12.12 -14.35 14.10
C PRO A 202 13.35 -14.73 13.25
N LYS A 203 14.55 -14.84 13.84
CA LYS A 203 15.75 -15.37 13.20
C LYS A 203 16.05 -16.83 13.49
N ASP A 204 15.33 -17.44 14.45
CA ASP A 204 15.56 -18.84 14.80
C ASP A 204 15.06 -19.79 13.72
N SER A 205 15.53 -21.04 13.78
CA SER A 205 15.12 -22.11 12.84
C SER A 205 13.88 -22.88 13.31
N SER A 206 13.11 -22.34 14.26
CA SER A 206 11.92 -23.00 14.80
C SER A 206 10.75 -22.98 13.81
N PRO A 207 9.85 -23.99 13.80
CA PRO A 207 8.66 -23.98 12.94
C PRO A 207 7.80 -22.72 13.09
N ALA A 208 7.72 -22.17 14.32
CA ALA A 208 7.01 -20.91 14.60
C ALA A 208 7.64 -19.71 13.85
N SER A 209 8.97 -19.68 13.72
CA SER A 209 9.66 -18.63 12.97
C SER A 209 9.39 -18.71 11.47
N PHE A 210 9.09 -19.89 10.91
CA PHE A 210 8.75 -20.07 9.49
C PHE A 210 7.31 -19.64 9.16
N ILE A 211 6.39 -19.72 10.12
CA ILE A 211 4.99 -19.32 9.97
C ILE A 211 4.83 -17.80 10.05
N LEU A 212 5.64 -17.13 10.88
CA LEU A 212 5.60 -15.67 11.07
C LEU A 212 5.68 -14.84 9.77
N PRO A 213 6.59 -15.12 8.82
CA PRO A 213 6.62 -14.47 7.52
C PRO A 213 5.33 -14.61 6.71
N VAL A 214 4.67 -15.77 6.79
CA VAL A 214 3.41 -16.02 6.08
C VAL A 214 2.28 -15.20 6.68
N ILE A 215 2.16 -15.16 8.01
CA ILE A 215 1.19 -14.31 8.71
C ILE A 215 1.45 -12.83 8.40
N GLY A 216 2.72 -12.41 8.43
CA GLY A 216 3.11 -11.04 8.06
C GLY A 216 2.74 -10.71 6.61
N ALA A 217 2.92 -11.65 5.69
CA ALA A 217 2.51 -11.48 4.29
C ALA A 217 0.98 -11.41 4.15
N MET A 218 0.20 -12.18 4.90
CA MET A 218 -1.28 -12.06 4.90
C MET A 218 -1.74 -10.68 5.37
N ILE A 219 -1.18 -10.19 6.48
CA ILE A 219 -1.50 -8.86 7.01
C ILE A 219 -1.07 -7.78 6.00
N GLY A 220 0.14 -7.91 5.44
CA GLY A 220 0.65 -7.01 4.41
C GLY A 220 -0.22 -7.00 3.15
N ALA A 221 -0.73 -8.15 2.72
CA ALA A 221 -1.64 -8.25 1.58
C ALA A 221 -2.90 -7.42 1.80
N TYR A 222 -3.50 -7.55 3.00
CA TYR A 222 -4.69 -6.79 3.36
C TYR A 222 -4.41 -5.28 3.47
N GLN A 223 -3.25 -4.89 4.02
CA GLN A 223 -2.80 -3.50 4.05
C GLN A 223 -2.64 -2.89 2.65
N ILE A 224 -2.07 -3.65 1.71
CA ILE A 224 -1.92 -3.22 0.31
C ILE A 224 -3.30 -2.99 -0.31
N VAL A 225 -4.20 -3.97 -0.21
CA VAL A 225 -5.57 -3.86 -0.76
C VAL A 225 -6.30 -2.66 -0.18
N MET A 226 -6.26 -2.50 1.14
CA MET A 226 -6.93 -1.39 1.83
C MET A 226 -6.37 -0.03 1.40
N THR A 227 -5.05 0.09 1.29
CA THR A 227 -4.39 1.30 0.77
C THR A 227 -4.85 1.58 -0.66
N SER A 228 -4.88 0.57 -1.52
CA SER A 228 -5.35 0.71 -2.90
C SER A 228 -6.81 1.16 -2.99
N VAL A 229 -7.69 0.64 -2.14
CA VAL A 229 -9.11 1.06 -2.08
C VAL A 229 -9.23 2.52 -1.63
N VAL A 230 -8.55 2.91 -0.55
CA VAL A 230 -8.59 4.30 -0.04
C VAL A 230 -8.13 5.27 -1.12
N LEU A 231 -7.00 4.99 -1.78
CA LEU A 231 -6.44 5.86 -2.81
C LEU A 231 -7.31 5.91 -4.06
N SER A 232 -7.88 4.79 -4.50
CA SER A 232 -8.77 4.73 -5.67
C SER A 232 -10.05 5.51 -5.43
N ARG A 233 -10.69 5.33 -4.26
CA ARG A 233 -11.87 6.12 -3.86
C ARG A 233 -11.53 7.61 -3.73
N SER A 234 -10.36 7.93 -3.19
CA SER A 234 -9.87 9.32 -3.11
C SER A 234 -9.69 9.94 -4.50
N TYR A 235 -9.15 9.17 -5.45
CA TYR A 235 -9.00 9.59 -6.85
C TYR A 235 -10.36 9.87 -7.51
N LEU A 236 -11.34 8.95 -7.39
CA LEU A 236 -12.69 9.13 -7.92
C LEU A 236 -13.43 10.34 -7.31
N ARG A 237 -13.23 10.59 -6.01
CA ARG A 237 -13.78 11.78 -5.32
C ARG A 237 -13.16 13.08 -5.81
N ALA A 238 -11.87 13.06 -6.15
CA ALA A 238 -11.14 14.22 -6.64
C ALA A 238 -11.40 14.54 -8.14
N GLN A 239 -11.97 13.59 -8.91
CA GLN A 239 -12.28 13.82 -10.32
C GLN A 239 -13.41 14.87 -10.48
N PRO A 240 -13.26 15.82 -11.44
CA PRO A 240 -14.32 16.79 -11.78
C PRO A 240 -15.62 16.09 -12.18
N ALA A 241 -16.77 16.61 -11.73
CA ALA A 241 -18.09 16.04 -12.03
C ALA A 241 -18.37 15.87 -13.54
N ALA A 242 -17.84 16.76 -14.37
CA ALA A 242 -17.94 16.68 -15.83
C ALA A 242 -17.22 15.45 -16.42
N ARG A 243 -16.05 15.05 -15.89
CA ARG A 243 -15.35 13.82 -16.32
C ARG A 243 -16.06 12.56 -15.84
N ARG A 244 -16.62 12.57 -14.61
CA ARG A 244 -17.46 11.47 -14.10
C ARG A 244 -18.70 11.20 -14.96
N MET A 245 -19.29 12.23 -15.57
CA MET A 245 -20.42 12.08 -16.48
C MET A 245 -20.01 11.60 -17.87
N ALA A 246 -18.85 12.05 -18.39
CA ALA A 246 -18.32 11.61 -19.68
C ALA A 246 -17.90 10.12 -19.68
N ASP A 247 -17.28 9.63 -18.60
CA ASP A 247 -16.95 8.20 -18.48
C ASP A 247 -18.21 7.33 -18.37
N LYS A 248 -19.24 7.80 -17.64
CA LYS A 248 -20.54 7.11 -17.57
C LYS A 248 -21.25 7.05 -18.91
N SER A 249 -21.20 8.13 -19.71
CA SER A 249 -21.81 8.14 -21.05
C SER A 249 -21.03 7.27 -22.04
N LEU A 250 -19.70 7.23 -21.98
CA LEU A 250 -18.89 6.34 -22.83
C LEU A 250 -19.12 4.85 -22.51
N LEU A 251 -19.37 4.51 -21.24
CA LEU A 251 -19.72 3.15 -20.82
C LEU A 251 -21.14 2.75 -21.25
N SER A 252 -22.11 3.66 -21.23
CA SER A 252 -23.48 3.36 -21.70
C SER A 252 -23.60 3.21 -23.23
N PHE A 253 -22.61 3.69 -23.99
CA PHE A 253 -22.55 3.52 -25.45
C PHE A 253 -21.87 2.22 -25.89
N ARG A 254 -21.26 1.46 -24.97
CA ARG A 254 -20.58 0.18 -25.24
C ARG A 254 -21.35 -1.05 -24.76
N THR A 255 -22.50 -0.86 -24.12
CA THR A 255 -23.51 -1.90 -23.83
C THR A 255 -24.63 -1.82 -24.86
#